data_AF-A0A1S3DZ54-F1
#
_entry.id   AF-A0A1S3DZ54-F1
#
_cell.length_a   1.000
_cell.length_b   1.000
_cell.length_c   1.000
_cell.angle_alpha   90.00
_cell.angle_beta   90.00
_cell.angle_gamma   90.00
#
_symmetry.space_group_name_H-M   'P 1'
#
loop_
_entity.id
_entity.type
_entity.pdbx_description
1 polymer ?
#
loop_
_entity_poly.entity_id
_entity_poly.type
_entity_poly.pdbx_seq_one_letter_code
_entity_poly.pdbx_strand_id
1 'polypeptide(L)'
;MDVIYVKQALILEEAKKVYKKFACGEDPMESLYMIDIIQRLGIEHHFAEEIEKQYLILNNINPIEFVKSHELYDVALTFRLLRQGGHYVNPDLFDSLMCNKRNLREKYGNDMKGLIAMYEASQLSMEGEDILKDIGNFSSELLHTWLSRNQNCNEAIYVANTLQYPLHYGLSRFMDNNNIFLSGLKANNEWTCLEELANINSNIVRIMNQNEIIEVSKWWKDLGMSKEAKFVMYEPLKWYMWPMTCFTDPNFSEQRIELTKVISLIYVVDDIFDVHGTLDQLTLFTDAAKRWELAGTEKLPDFMKNCLSLIYKITNEFAEKVYKKHGLNPIDTLKKSWERFLNSVLKEAHWLNSGYLAKADEYLKNGIVSTGVHLVLVHSFFLFDHIIQEQTIAILDHQFPNIIYSVAKILRLSDDLEGAKSGDQNGLDGSYIDCYINEHQDISSEEAQRHVANMISNEWKRLNQEIINPNPIFPSSFINFCLNAARMVPLMYHYGSNSNPSLSNLQQFVKSLIS
;
A
#
# COMPACT_ATOMS: atom_id res chain seq x y z
N MET A 1 22.74 -6.24 21.56
CA MET A 1 22.23 -6.47 20.20
C MET A 1 22.55 -7.90 19.77
N ASP A 2 23.80 -8.34 19.92
CA ASP A 2 24.26 -9.68 19.52
C ASP A 2 23.47 -10.86 20.12
N VAL A 3 23.08 -10.78 21.39
CA VAL A 3 22.28 -11.85 22.04
C VAL A 3 20.89 -12.03 21.40
N ILE A 4 20.26 -10.95 20.96
CA ILE A 4 18.92 -11.00 20.33
C ILE A 4 19.04 -11.62 18.94
N TYR A 5 20.06 -11.26 18.16
CA TYR A 5 20.29 -11.86 16.83
C TYR A 5 20.68 -13.33 16.90
N VAL A 6 21.51 -13.72 17.88
CA VAL A 6 21.82 -15.14 18.11
C VAL A 6 20.56 -15.91 18.47
N LYS A 7 19.71 -15.36 19.36
CA LYS A 7 18.43 -15.98 19.70
C LYS A 7 17.50 -16.09 18.48
N GLN A 8 17.40 -15.03 17.68
CA GLN A 8 16.61 -15.02 16.45
C GLN A 8 17.07 -16.12 15.49
N ALA A 9 18.37 -16.27 15.28
CA ALA A 9 18.92 -17.28 14.37
C ALA A 9 18.57 -18.72 14.82
N LEU A 10 18.66 -19.00 16.13
CA LEU A 10 18.29 -20.31 16.68
C LEU A 10 16.81 -20.62 16.51
N ILE A 11 15.93 -19.67 16.86
CA ILE A 11 14.47 -19.84 16.73
C ILE A 11 14.07 -19.90 15.25
N LEU A 12 14.72 -19.14 14.37
CA LEU A 12 14.48 -19.21 12.93
C LEU A 12 14.86 -20.59 12.37
N GLU A 13 15.97 -21.17 12.82
CA GLU A 13 16.35 -22.53 12.40
C GLU A 13 15.30 -23.57 12.83
N GLU A 14 14.79 -23.46 14.05
CA GLU A 14 13.69 -24.28 14.55
C GLU A 14 12.42 -24.08 13.71
N ALA A 15 12.01 -22.83 13.47
CA ALA A 15 10.84 -22.50 12.67
C ALA A 15 10.96 -23.02 11.23
N LYS A 16 12.15 -22.95 10.61
CA LYS A 16 12.41 -23.55 9.28
C LYS A 16 12.32 -25.07 9.30
N LYS A 17 12.73 -25.74 10.38
CA LYS A 17 12.56 -27.21 10.54
C LYS A 17 11.08 -27.58 10.66
N VAL A 18 10.32 -26.82 11.46
CA VAL A 18 8.87 -27.00 11.59
C VAL A 18 8.18 -26.80 10.24
N TYR A 19 8.49 -25.72 9.53
CA TYR A 19 7.94 -25.48 8.19
C TYR A 19 8.22 -26.64 7.24
N LYS A 20 9.48 -27.12 7.17
CA LYS A 20 9.85 -28.25 6.32
C LYS A 20 9.11 -29.54 6.67
N LYS A 21 8.85 -29.79 7.95
CA LYS A 21 8.07 -30.96 8.40
C LYS A 21 6.66 -30.92 7.81
N PHE A 22 5.98 -29.79 7.89
CA PHE A 22 4.62 -29.60 7.37
C PHE A 22 4.57 -29.51 5.83
N ALA A 23 5.55 -28.86 5.21
CA ALA A 23 5.66 -28.80 3.75
C ALA A 23 5.94 -30.17 3.09
N CYS A 24 6.57 -31.09 3.81
CA CYS A 24 6.80 -32.47 3.37
C CYS A 24 5.78 -33.47 3.94
N GLY A 25 4.73 -32.98 4.62
CA GLY A 25 3.66 -33.81 5.18
C GLY A 25 2.78 -34.44 4.11
N GLU A 26 1.90 -35.35 4.53
CA GLU A 26 0.90 -35.97 3.64
C GLU A 26 -0.23 -35.00 3.28
N ASP A 27 -0.53 -34.02 4.14
CA ASP A 27 -1.56 -33.02 3.92
C ASP A 27 -0.96 -31.69 3.41
N PRO A 28 -1.18 -31.31 2.14
CA PRO A 28 -0.69 -30.04 1.60
C PRO A 28 -1.27 -28.82 2.31
N MET A 29 -2.42 -28.93 2.99
CA MET A 29 -3.07 -27.82 3.67
C MET A 29 -2.31 -27.32 4.90
N GLU A 30 -1.58 -28.20 5.58
CA GLU A 30 -0.78 -27.80 6.76
C GLU A 30 0.26 -26.74 6.38
N SER A 31 0.88 -26.87 5.21
CA SER A 31 1.81 -25.88 4.68
C SER A 31 1.14 -24.53 4.39
N LEU A 32 -0.09 -24.54 3.85
CA LEU A 32 -0.84 -23.34 3.54
C LEU A 32 -1.28 -22.58 4.79
N TYR A 33 -1.71 -23.30 5.83
CA TYR A 33 -2.01 -22.69 7.13
C TYR A 33 -0.77 -22.02 7.71
N MET A 34 0.40 -22.66 7.61
CA MET A 34 1.65 -22.03 8.05
C MET A 34 1.98 -20.78 7.25
N ILE A 35 1.80 -20.78 5.92
CA ILE A 35 2.04 -19.60 5.09
C ILE A 35 1.12 -18.45 5.53
N ASP A 36 -0.17 -18.72 5.73
CA ASP A 36 -1.13 -17.70 6.20
C ASP A 36 -0.74 -17.13 7.57
N ILE A 37 -0.33 -18.00 8.50
CA ILE A 37 0.16 -17.60 9.82
C ILE A 37 1.43 -16.75 9.70
N ILE A 38 2.40 -17.17 8.91
CA ILE A 38 3.67 -16.47 8.68
C ILE A 38 3.44 -15.06 8.12
N GLN A 39 2.55 -14.91 7.13
CA GLN A 39 2.21 -13.62 6.53
C GLN A 39 1.43 -12.70 7.49
N ARG A 40 0.55 -13.27 8.33
CA ARG A 40 -0.17 -12.50 9.36
C ARG A 40 0.76 -12.04 10.48
N LEU A 41 1.75 -12.85 10.84
CA LEU A 41 2.78 -12.51 11.82
C LEU A 41 3.84 -11.53 11.30
N GLY A 42 3.85 -11.21 9.99
CA GLY A 42 4.79 -10.26 9.39
C GLY A 42 6.24 -10.76 9.38
N ILE A 43 6.43 -12.07 9.26
CA ILE A 43 7.75 -12.74 9.25
C ILE A 43 8.04 -13.47 7.93
N GLU A 44 7.24 -13.25 6.90
CA GLU A 44 7.32 -13.91 5.59
C GLU A 44 8.66 -13.71 4.86
N HIS A 45 9.35 -12.61 5.10
CA HIS A 45 10.69 -12.35 4.55
C HIS A 45 11.73 -13.41 4.96
N HIS A 46 11.54 -14.09 6.10
CA HIS A 46 12.40 -15.20 6.52
C HIS A 46 12.14 -16.51 5.75
N PHE A 47 11.01 -16.61 5.06
CA PHE A 47 10.49 -17.81 4.41
C PHE A 47 10.21 -17.63 2.91
N ALA A 48 10.76 -16.58 2.29
CA ALA A 48 10.41 -16.21 0.91
C ALA A 48 10.60 -17.37 -0.09
N GLU A 49 11.74 -18.08 -0.02
CA GLU A 49 12.03 -19.24 -0.88
C GLU A 49 11.08 -20.41 -0.61
N GLU A 50 10.78 -20.67 0.66
CA GLU A 50 9.91 -21.76 1.08
C GLU A 50 8.44 -21.54 0.67
N ILE A 51 7.97 -20.29 0.74
CA ILE A 51 6.62 -19.87 0.31
C ILE A 51 6.49 -20.01 -1.21
N GLU A 52 7.45 -19.47 -1.97
CA GLU A 52 7.44 -19.52 -3.43
C GLU A 52 7.41 -20.96 -3.94
N LYS A 53 8.25 -21.83 -3.35
CA LYS A 53 8.25 -23.26 -3.68
C LYS A 53 6.88 -23.91 -3.47
N GLN A 54 6.18 -23.55 -2.38
CA GLN A 54 4.88 -24.14 -2.09
C GLN A 54 3.81 -23.67 -3.07
N TYR A 55 3.83 -22.40 -3.48
CA TYR A 55 2.93 -21.90 -4.51
C TYR A 55 3.12 -22.62 -5.84
N LEU A 56 4.37 -22.89 -6.25
CA LEU A 56 4.66 -23.65 -7.46
C LEU A 56 4.09 -25.08 -7.41
N ILE A 57 4.13 -25.74 -6.24
CA ILE A 57 3.55 -27.09 -6.06
C ILE A 57 2.04 -27.02 -6.24
N LEU A 58 1.38 -26.09 -5.56
CA LEU A 58 -0.09 -25.96 -5.58
C LEU A 58 -0.61 -25.55 -6.95
N ASN A 59 0.12 -24.72 -7.68
CA ASN A 59 -0.26 -24.31 -9.03
C ASN A 59 -0.29 -25.48 -10.04
N ASN A 60 0.32 -26.63 -9.70
CA ASN A 60 0.28 -27.85 -10.53
C ASN A 60 -0.87 -28.80 -10.16
N ILE A 61 -1.63 -28.53 -9.09
CA ILE A 61 -2.75 -29.37 -8.67
C ILE A 61 -3.97 -29.10 -9.57
N ASN A 62 -4.72 -30.16 -9.90
CA ASN A 62 -5.96 -30.01 -10.66
C ASN A 62 -7.01 -29.25 -9.83
N PRO A 63 -7.47 -28.05 -10.26
CA PRO A 63 -8.39 -27.24 -9.46
C PRO A 63 -9.75 -27.91 -9.20
N ILE A 64 -10.26 -28.68 -10.17
CA ILE A 64 -11.56 -29.35 -10.05
C ILE A 64 -11.50 -30.48 -9.02
N GLU A 65 -10.41 -31.25 -9.05
CA GLU A 65 -10.18 -32.32 -8.07
C GLU A 65 -9.99 -31.72 -6.67
N PHE A 66 -9.22 -30.65 -6.57
CA PHE A 66 -8.98 -29.93 -5.31
C PHE A 66 -10.29 -29.45 -4.66
N VAL A 67 -11.16 -28.77 -5.41
CA VAL A 67 -12.45 -28.28 -4.89
C VAL A 67 -13.37 -29.42 -4.45
N LYS A 68 -13.32 -30.58 -5.11
CA LYS A 68 -14.16 -31.73 -4.74
C LYS A 68 -13.70 -32.42 -3.46
N SER A 69 -12.42 -32.34 -3.13
CA SER A 69 -11.81 -33.04 -1.99
C SER A 69 -11.60 -32.19 -0.75
N HIS A 70 -11.86 -30.87 -0.82
CA HIS A 70 -11.58 -29.93 0.27
C HIS A 70 -12.81 -29.11 0.69
N GLU A 71 -12.77 -28.58 1.90
CA GLU A 71 -13.84 -27.73 2.42
C GLU A 71 -13.76 -26.29 1.89
N LEU A 72 -14.83 -25.52 2.09
CA LEU A 72 -14.94 -24.14 1.60
C LEU A 72 -13.76 -23.25 2.03
N TYR A 73 -13.35 -23.40 3.30
CA TYR A 73 -12.24 -22.65 3.87
C TYR A 73 -10.93 -22.89 3.10
N ASP A 74 -10.62 -24.16 2.83
CA ASP A 74 -9.36 -24.59 2.20
C ASP A 74 -9.28 -24.09 0.76
N VAL A 75 -10.38 -24.21 0.03
CA VAL A 75 -10.52 -23.72 -1.35
C VAL A 75 -10.30 -22.21 -1.40
N ALA A 76 -11.00 -21.46 -0.54
CA ALA A 76 -10.90 -20.01 -0.53
C ALA A 76 -9.52 -19.52 -0.05
N LEU A 77 -8.94 -20.17 0.96
CA LEU A 77 -7.60 -19.87 1.45
C LEU A 77 -6.54 -20.10 0.37
N THR A 78 -6.59 -21.25 -0.31
CA THR A 78 -5.64 -21.59 -1.39
C THR A 78 -5.73 -20.58 -2.53
N PHE A 79 -6.95 -20.26 -2.97
CA PHE A 79 -7.17 -19.24 -3.99
C PHE A 79 -6.59 -17.89 -3.59
N ARG A 80 -6.87 -17.45 -2.35
CA ARG A 80 -6.36 -16.18 -1.83
C ARG A 80 -4.84 -16.15 -1.81
N LEU A 81 -4.19 -17.16 -1.21
CA LEU A 81 -2.74 -17.17 -1.04
C LEU A 81 -2.01 -17.24 -2.38
N LEU A 82 -2.49 -18.06 -3.33
CA LEU A 82 -1.92 -18.13 -4.67
C LEU A 82 -2.01 -16.78 -5.40
N ARG A 83 -3.18 -16.12 -5.37
CA ARG A 83 -3.32 -14.79 -5.99
C ARG A 83 -2.49 -13.72 -5.27
N GLN A 84 -2.42 -13.74 -3.94
CA GLN A 84 -1.54 -12.85 -3.18
C GLN A 84 -0.06 -13.08 -3.51
N GLY A 85 0.32 -14.31 -3.85
CA GLY A 85 1.65 -14.68 -4.36
C GLY A 85 1.90 -14.30 -5.82
N GLY A 86 0.95 -13.71 -6.53
CA GLY A 86 1.10 -13.36 -7.94
C GLY A 86 0.76 -14.49 -8.92
N HIS A 87 0.18 -15.60 -8.46
CA HIS A 87 -0.22 -16.71 -9.32
C HIS A 87 -1.67 -16.58 -9.77
N TYR A 88 -1.90 -16.65 -11.07
CA TYR A 88 -3.26 -16.66 -11.62
C TYR A 88 -3.98 -17.96 -11.26
N VAL A 89 -5.17 -17.82 -10.66
CA VAL A 89 -6.09 -18.93 -10.40
C VAL A 89 -7.45 -18.56 -10.98
N ASN A 90 -8.01 -19.41 -11.86
CA ASN A 90 -9.31 -19.15 -12.49
C ASN A 90 -10.44 -19.16 -11.42
N PRO A 91 -11.24 -18.07 -11.30
CA PRO A 91 -12.29 -18.01 -10.30
C PRO A 91 -13.48 -18.97 -10.57
N ASP A 92 -13.63 -19.50 -11.79
CA ASP A 92 -14.65 -20.49 -12.15
C ASP A 92 -14.58 -21.76 -11.28
N LEU A 93 -13.48 -21.99 -10.55
CA LEU A 93 -13.39 -23.06 -9.55
C LEU A 93 -14.53 -22.97 -8.51
N PHE A 94 -15.03 -21.76 -8.24
CA PHE A 94 -16.14 -21.52 -7.33
C PHE A 94 -17.52 -21.77 -7.94
N ASP A 95 -17.65 -22.03 -9.25
CA ASP A 95 -18.95 -22.26 -9.91
C ASP A 95 -19.72 -23.41 -9.27
N SER A 96 -19.00 -24.50 -8.98
CA SER A 96 -19.58 -25.68 -8.34
C SER A 96 -20.14 -25.38 -6.95
N LEU A 97 -19.54 -24.41 -6.24
CA LEU A 97 -20.00 -23.95 -4.93
C LEU A 97 -21.20 -23.00 -5.09
N MET A 98 -21.14 -22.08 -6.04
CA MET A 98 -22.13 -21.02 -6.24
C MET A 98 -23.39 -21.45 -7.02
N CYS A 99 -23.38 -22.63 -7.66
CA CYS A 99 -24.49 -23.13 -8.48
C CYS A 99 -25.82 -23.22 -7.73
N ASN A 100 -25.80 -23.44 -6.42
CA ASN A 100 -26.99 -23.49 -5.57
C ASN A 100 -26.76 -22.69 -4.28
N LYS A 101 -26.92 -21.36 -4.37
CA LYS A 101 -26.81 -20.42 -3.25
C LYS A 101 -27.66 -20.82 -2.02
N ARG A 102 -28.81 -21.48 -2.23
CA ARG A 102 -29.66 -21.99 -1.12
C ARG A 102 -28.98 -23.12 -0.38
N ASN A 103 -28.49 -24.14 -1.10
CA ASN A 103 -27.76 -25.25 -0.50
C ASN A 103 -26.48 -24.75 0.19
N LEU A 104 -25.75 -23.81 -0.43
CA LEU A 104 -24.55 -23.24 0.18
C LEU A 104 -24.88 -22.48 1.47
N ARG A 105 -26.00 -21.74 1.52
CA ARG A 105 -26.50 -21.10 2.75
C ARG A 105 -26.90 -22.13 3.81
N GLU A 106 -27.57 -23.21 3.44
CA GLU A 106 -27.97 -24.28 4.36
C GLU A 106 -26.75 -25.02 4.93
N LYS A 107 -25.72 -25.27 4.10
CA LYS A 107 -24.49 -26.00 4.46
C LYS A 107 -23.50 -25.13 5.24
N TYR A 108 -23.25 -23.89 4.80
CA TYR A 108 -22.16 -23.04 5.30
C TYR A 108 -22.63 -21.72 5.94
N GLY A 109 -23.94 -21.47 6.04
CA GLY A 109 -24.46 -20.19 6.57
C GLY A 109 -24.07 -19.89 8.02
N ASN A 110 -23.61 -20.89 8.78
CA ASN A 110 -23.05 -20.72 10.13
C ASN A 110 -21.52 -20.95 10.18
N ASP A 111 -20.88 -21.34 9.07
CA ASP A 111 -19.43 -21.51 8.98
C ASP A 111 -18.74 -20.15 8.79
N MET A 112 -18.56 -19.45 9.90
CA MET A 112 -17.92 -18.13 9.92
C MET A 112 -16.52 -18.17 9.29
N LYS A 113 -15.71 -19.22 9.54
CA LYS A 113 -14.34 -19.30 9.03
C LYS A 113 -14.33 -19.44 7.50
N GLY A 114 -15.13 -20.36 6.95
CA GLY A 114 -15.27 -20.53 5.51
C GLY A 114 -15.82 -19.28 4.82
N LEU A 115 -16.82 -18.62 5.42
CA LEU A 115 -17.39 -17.39 4.87
C LEU A 115 -16.40 -16.21 4.87
N ILE A 116 -15.58 -16.06 5.92
CA ILE A 116 -14.50 -15.06 5.94
C ILE A 116 -13.48 -15.35 4.85
N ALA A 117 -13.01 -16.60 4.75
CA ALA A 117 -12.01 -16.96 3.74
C ALA A 117 -12.54 -16.69 2.32
N MET A 118 -13.81 -17.00 2.07
CA MET A 118 -14.50 -16.74 0.81
C MET A 118 -14.64 -15.23 0.53
N TYR A 119 -14.98 -14.42 1.54
CA TYR A 119 -15.04 -12.97 1.40
C TYR A 119 -13.65 -12.37 1.11
N GLU A 120 -12.61 -12.79 1.83
CA GLU A 120 -11.23 -12.33 1.61
C GLU A 120 -10.70 -12.72 0.23
N ALA A 121 -11.01 -13.93 -0.25
CA ALA A 121 -10.69 -14.38 -1.61
C ALA A 121 -11.32 -13.48 -2.69
N SER A 122 -12.55 -13.02 -2.48
CA SER A 122 -13.24 -12.15 -3.46
C SER A 122 -12.59 -10.78 -3.65
N GLN A 123 -11.80 -10.31 -2.67
CA GLN A 123 -11.11 -9.01 -2.73
C GLN A 123 -9.93 -9.01 -3.71
N LEU A 124 -9.51 -10.19 -4.16
CA LEU A 124 -8.48 -10.37 -5.18
C LEU A 124 -9.07 -10.42 -6.59
N SER A 125 -10.31 -9.96 -6.76
CA SER A 125 -10.97 -9.90 -8.07
C SER A 125 -10.27 -8.98 -9.04
N MET A 126 -10.38 -9.31 -10.32
CA MET A 126 -9.87 -8.57 -11.47
C MET A 126 -11.05 -8.11 -12.35
N GLU A 127 -10.79 -7.19 -13.28
CA GLU A 127 -11.80 -6.75 -14.24
C GLU A 127 -12.30 -7.94 -15.09
N GLY A 128 -13.62 -8.05 -15.24
CA GLY A 128 -14.28 -9.16 -15.94
C GLY A 128 -14.62 -10.38 -15.07
N GLU A 129 -14.22 -10.41 -13.79
CA GLU A 129 -14.49 -11.55 -12.90
C GLU A 129 -15.77 -11.36 -12.06
N ASP A 130 -16.92 -11.32 -12.73
CA ASP A 130 -18.23 -11.11 -12.08
C ASP A 130 -18.55 -12.16 -11.01
N ILE A 131 -18.07 -13.40 -11.20
CA ILE A 131 -18.25 -14.48 -10.22
C ILE A 131 -17.67 -14.12 -8.83
N LEU A 132 -16.50 -13.47 -8.76
CA LEU A 132 -15.91 -13.08 -7.48
C LEU A 132 -16.67 -11.93 -6.83
N LYS A 133 -17.22 -11.01 -7.63
CA LYS A 133 -18.12 -9.98 -7.12
C LYS A 133 -19.37 -10.60 -6.49
N ASP A 134 -19.95 -11.60 -7.16
CA ASP A 134 -21.10 -12.36 -6.66
C ASP A 134 -20.78 -13.11 -5.36
N ILE A 135 -19.59 -13.73 -5.29
CA ILE A 135 -19.07 -14.41 -4.10
C ILE A 135 -18.87 -13.42 -2.94
N GLY A 136 -18.29 -12.25 -3.21
CA GLY A 136 -18.06 -11.21 -2.22
C GLY A 136 -19.38 -10.68 -1.65
N ASN A 137 -20.37 -10.42 -2.51
CA ASN A 137 -21.70 -9.99 -2.08
C ASN A 137 -22.40 -11.06 -1.23
N PHE A 138 -22.35 -12.31 -1.68
CA PHE A 138 -23.02 -13.42 -1.00
C PHE A 138 -22.39 -13.75 0.35
N SER A 139 -21.05 -13.82 0.42
CA SER A 139 -20.33 -14.03 1.69
C SER A 139 -20.57 -12.87 2.65
N SER A 140 -20.54 -11.62 2.16
CA SER A 140 -20.84 -10.44 2.97
C SER A 140 -22.25 -10.49 3.58
N GLU A 141 -23.27 -10.82 2.80
CA GLU A 141 -24.65 -10.95 3.29
C GLU A 141 -24.77 -11.99 4.42
N LEU A 142 -24.12 -13.14 4.27
CA LEU A 142 -24.11 -14.19 5.28
C LEU A 142 -23.33 -13.79 6.53
N LEU A 143 -22.19 -13.11 6.38
CA LEU A 143 -21.41 -12.60 7.50
C LEU A 143 -22.15 -11.52 8.28
N HIS A 144 -22.87 -10.61 7.61
CA HIS A 144 -23.76 -9.65 8.28
C HIS A 144 -24.91 -10.35 9.01
N THR A 145 -25.51 -11.39 8.41
CA THR A 145 -26.51 -12.22 9.08
C THR A 145 -25.93 -12.91 10.32
N TRP A 146 -24.72 -13.46 10.21
CA TRP A 146 -24.01 -14.09 11.31
C TRP A 146 -23.71 -13.09 12.44
N LEU A 147 -23.23 -11.89 12.12
CA LEU A 147 -22.98 -10.80 13.07
C LEU A 147 -24.23 -10.44 13.86
N SER A 148 -25.38 -10.32 13.19
CA SER A 148 -26.65 -9.99 13.85
C SER A 148 -27.07 -11.00 14.93
N ARG A 149 -26.62 -12.25 14.81
CA ARG A 149 -26.95 -13.36 15.73
C ARG A 149 -25.90 -13.54 16.83
N ASN A 150 -24.68 -13.05 16.61
CA ASN A 150 -23.50 -13.36 17.44
C ASN A 150 -22.81 -12.11 18.00
N GLN A 151 -23.55 -11.00 18.22
CA GLN A 151 -22.98 -9.71 18.63
C GLN A 151 -22.13 -9.76 19.92
N ASN A 152 -22.36 -10.74 20.79
CA ASN A 152 -21.65 -10.89 22.06
C ASN A 152 -20.41 -11.81 21.98
N CYS A 153 -20.09 -12.36 20.82
CA CYS A 153 -18.93 -13.23 20.62
C CYS A 153 -17.66 -12.41 20.36
N ASN A 154 -16.51 -12.86 20.86
CA ASN A 154 -15.22 -12.20 20.62
C ASN A 154 -14.89 -12.14 19.11
N GLU A 155 -15.34 -13.13 18.36
CA GLU A 155 -15.16 -13.26 16.92
C GLU A 155 -15.99 -12.25 16.11
N ALA A 156 -17.04 -11.64 16.70
CA ALA A 156 -17.85 -10.64 16.02
C ALA A 156 -17.04 -9.39 15.65
N ILE A 157 -16.08 -9.01 16.50
CA ILE A 157 -15.15 -7.91 16.21
C ILE A 157 -14.31 -8.27 14.97
N TYR A 158 -13.81 -9.50 14.89
CA TYR A 158 -13.02 -9.95 13.75
C TYR A 158 -13.84 -9.95 12.45
N VAL A 159 -15.06 -10.49 12.48
CA VAL A 159 -15.95 -10.49 11.31
C VAL A 159 -16.29 -9.07 10.85
N ALA A 160 -16.63 -8.17 11.77
CA ALA A 160 -16.91 -6.77 11.45
C ALA A 160 -15.69 -6.07 10.84
N ASN A 161 -14.51 -6.30 11.40
CA ASN A 161 -13.26 -5.76 10.88
C ASN A 161 -12.94 -6.29 9.48
N THR A 162 -13.08 -7.58 9.22
CA THR A 162 -12.88 -8.16 7.87
C THR A 162 -13.82 -7.52 6.85
N LEU A 163 -15.11 -7.38 7.16
CA LEU A 163 -16.09 -6.78 6.25
C LEU A 163 -15.80 -5.31 5.94
N GLN A 164 -15.21 -4.58 6.89
CA GLN A 164 -14.89 -3.16 6.71
C GLN A 164 -13.49 -2.94 6.12
N TYR A 165 -12.53 -3.78 6.49
CA TYR A 165 -11.11 -3.70 6.12
C TYR A 165 -10.60 -5.10 5.78
N PRO A 166 -10.83 -5.57 4.54
CA PRO A 166 -10.32 -6.86 4.12
C PRO A 166 -8.79 -6.89 4.12
N LEU A 167 -8.21 -8.07 4.37
CA LEU A 167 -6.76 -8.27 4.48
C LEU A 167 -6.00 -7.80 3.24
N HIS A 168 -6.58 -8.00 2.06
CA HIS A 168 -5.92 -7.62 0.81
C HIS A 168 -5.70 -6.12 0.66
N TYR A 169 -6.57 -5.29 1.24
CA TYR A 169 -6.48 -3.82 1.18
C TYR A 169 -5.79 -3.20 2.39
N GLY A 170 -5.44 -4.02 3.39
CA GLY A 170 -4.74 -3.58 4.59
C GLY A 170 -3.30 -4.07 4.68
N LEU A 171 -2.59 -3.60 5.70
CA LEU A 171 -1.25 -4.08 6.04
C LEU A 171 -1.39 -5.19 7.08
N SER A 172 -1.28 -6.45 6.66
CA SER A 172 -1.52 -7.65 7.48
C SER A 172 -0.87 -7.59 8.87
N ARG A 173 0.38 -7.11 8.92
CA ARG A 173 1.18 -6.91 10.15
C ARG A 173 0.49 -6.08 11.23
N PHE A 174 -0.42 -5.17 10.86
CA PHE A 174 -1.13 -4.30 11.79
C PHE A 174 -2.60 -4.73 11.99
N MET A 175 -3.07 -5.82 11.38
CA MET A 175 -4.51 -6.18 11.38
C MET A 175 -4.93 -7.14 12.50
N ASP A 176 -4.07 -8.00 13.03
CA ASP A 176 -4.45 -9.05 14.01
C ASP A 176 -3.62 -9.02 15.32
N ASN A 177 -3.69 -7.91 16.05
CA ASN A 177 -2.87 -7.70 17.27
C ASN A 177 -3.32 -8.56 18.48
N ASN A 178 -4.56 -9.05 18.49
CA ASN A 178 -5.10 -9.86 19.59
C ASN A 178 -5.02 -11.38 19.30
N ASN A 179 -4.40 -11.78 18.18
CA ASN A 179 -4.36 -13.17 17.73
C ASN A 179 -5.77 -13.80 17.75
N ILE A 180 -6.84 -13.07 17.46
CA ILE A 180 -8.20 -13.61 17.66
C ILE A 180 -8.42 -14.75 16.67
N PHE A 181 -8.09 -14.52 15.40
CA PHE A 181 -8.13 -15.55 14.38
C PHE A 181 -7.08 -16.63 14.61
N LEU A 182 -5.84 -16.22 14.92
CA LEU A 182 -4.74 -17.14 15.22
C LEU A 182 -5.06 -18.06 16.42
N SER A 183 -5.72 -17.56 17.46
CA SER A 183 -6.14 -18.32 18.64
C SER A 183 -7.15 -19.43 18.30
N GLY A 184 -8.01 -19.18 17.32
CA GLY A 184 -8.93 -20.18 16.77
C GLY A 184 -8.25 -21.22 15.87
N LEU A 185 -6.98 -21.02 15.52
CA LEU A 185 -6.13 -21.99 14.82
C LEU A 185 -5.19 -22.75 15.79
N LYS A 186 -4.99 -22.29 17.04
CA LYS A 186 -4.06 -22.84 18.06
C LYS A 186 -4.44 -24.25 18.57
N ALA A 187 -4.41 -25.25 17.70
CA ALA A 187 -4.54 -26.65 18.08
C ALA A 187 -3.17 -27.34 18.27
N ASN A 188 -2.06 -26.76 17.78
CA ASN A 188 -0.74 -27.40 17.76
C ASN A 188 0.33 -26.60 18.50
N ASN A 189 0.96 -27.23 19.50
CA ASN A 189 2.10 -26.69 20.24
C ASN A 189 3.32 -26.39 19.34
N GLU A 190 3.39 -27.00 18.16
CA GLU A 190 4.50 -26.85 17.20
C GLU A 190 4.60 -25.45 16.57
N TRP A 191 3.59 -24.60 16.71
CA TRP A 191 3.57 -23.25 16.13
C TRP A 191 4.11 -22.16 17.07
N THR A 192 4.42 -22.52 18.31
CA THR A 192 4.96 -21.60 19.33
C THR A 192 6.28 -20.94 18.89
N CYS A 193 7.11 -21.65 18.12
CA CYS A 193 8.35 -21.10 17.57
C CYS A 193 8.12 -19.94 16.60
N LEU A 194 7.01 -19.95 15.82
CA LEU A 194 6.65 -18.85 14.91
C LEU A 194 6.23 -17.60 15.69
N GLU A 195 5.47 -17.76 16.77
CA GLU A 195 5.08 -16.65 17.65
C GLU A 195 6.31 -16.05 18.35
N GLU A 196 7.23 -16.89 18.84
CA GLU A 196 8.47 -16.42 19.43
C GLU A 196 9.34 -15.68 18.40
N LEU A 197 9.46 -16.22 17.18
CA LEU A 197 10.17 -15.56 16.09
C LEU A 197 9.55 -14.20 15.76
N ALA A 198 8.22 -14.11 15.67
CA ALA A 198 7.49 -12.88 15.40
C ALA A 198 7.70 -11.83 16.50
N ASN A 199 7.72 -12.24 17.77
CA ASN A 199 8.00 -11.34 18.89
C ASN A 199 9.44 -10.83 18.87
N ILE A 200 10.42 -11.70 18.59
CA ILE A 200 11.83 -11.28 18.43
C ILE A 200 11.97 -10.33 17.24
N ASN A 201 11.38 -10.67 16.10
CA ASN A 201 11.38 -9.85 14.89
C ASN A 201 10.76 -8.47 15.14
N SER A 202 9.62 -8.41 15.82
CA SER A 202 8.96 -7.15 16.18
C SER A 202 9.84 -6.24 17.04
N ASN A 203 10.61 -6.82 17.96
CA ASN A 203 11.57 -6.05 18.78
C ASN A 203 12.74 -5.51 17.96
N ILE A 204 13.31 -6.32 17.06
CA ILE A 204 14.40 -5.89 16.16
C ILE A 204 13.92 -4.76 15.26
N VAL A 205 12.77 -4.95 14.61
CA VAL A 205 12.18 -3.95 13.71
C VAL A 205 11.88 -2.66 14.45
N ARG A 206 11.32 -2.73 15.67
CA ARG A 206 11.07 -1.53 16.49
C ARG A 206 12.36 -0.75 16.77
N ILE A 207 13.42 -1.41 17.22
CA ILE A 207 14.72 -0.75 17.51
C ILE A 207 15.31 -0.12 16.24
N MET A 208 15.24 -0.84 15.12
CA MET A 208 15.69 -0.35 13.82
C MET A 208 14.89 0.89 13.38
N ASN A 209 13.55 0.86 13.45
CA ASN A 209 12.72 2.00 13.10
C ASN A 209 12.92 3.20 14.04
N GLN A 210 13.20 2.97 15.33
CA GLN A 210 13.58 4.04 16.26
C GLN A 210 14.88 4.73 15.81
N ASN A 211 15.91 3.97 15.42
CA ASN A 211 17.15 4.52 14.90
C ASN A 211 16.93 5.29 13.58
N GLU A 212 16.12 4.75 12.67
CA GLU A 212 15.75 5.40 11.41
C GLU A 212 15.07 6.75 11.66
N ILE A 213 14.13 6.82 12.61
CA ILE A 213 13.45 8.08 12.98
C ILE A 213 14.43 9.10 13.56
N ILE A 214 15.38 8.68 14.39
CA ILE A 214 16.41 9.58 14.92
C ILE A 214 17.25 10.16 13.77
N GLU A 215 17.64 9.33 12.80
CA GLU A 215 18.40 9.76 11.63
C GLU A 215 17.61 10.73 10.75
N VAL A 216 16.37 10.39 10.41
CA VAL A 216 15.46 11.25 9.65
C VAL A 216 15.23 12.58 10.38
N SER A 217 15.01 12.54 11.69
CA SER A 217 14.79 13.74 12.50
C SER A 217 16.03 14.64 12.55
N LYS A 218 17.23 14.03 12.64
CA LYS A 218 18.50 14.77 12.59
C LYS A 218 18.70 15.39 11.22
N TRP A 219 18.52 14.61 10.16
CA TRP A 219 18.58 15.09 8.78
C TRP A 219 17.65 16.29 8.57
N TRP A 220 16.37 16.20 8.98
CA TRP A 220 15.40 17.28 8.83
C TRP A 220 15.83 18.57 9.54
N LYS A 221 16.35 18.46 10.78
CA LYS A 221 16.87 19.61 11.54
C LYS A 221 18.09 20.26 10.86
N ASP A 222 18.93 19.45 10.23
CA ASP A 222 20.16 19.91 9.57
C ASP A 222 19.89 20.61 8.22
N LEU A 223 18.73 20.41 7.60
CA LEU A 223 18.34 21.07 6.33
C LEU A 223 18.12 22.58 6.46
N GLY A 224 17.95 23.10 7.68
CA GLY A 224 17.61 24.50 7.90
C GLY A 224 16.15 24.88 7.59
N MET A 225 15.41 24.05 6.83
CA MET A 225 13.97 24.24 6.58
C MET A 225 13.14 24.20 7.87
N SER A 226 13.54 23.41 8.85
CA SER A 226 12.88 23.39 10.17
C SER A 226 12.96 24.72 10.93
N LYS A 227 13.79 25.67 10.47
CA LYS A 227 13.90 27.02 11.04
C LYS A 227 13.03 28.06 10.31
N GLU A 228 12.53 27.73 9.12
CA GLU A 228 11.58 28.56 8.40
C GLU A 228 10.22 28.47 9.10
N ALA A 229 9.63 29.62 9.45
CA ALA A 229 8.36 29.66 10.17
C ALA A 229 7.22 28.90 9.46
N LYS A 230 7.28 28.82 8.12
CA LYS A 230 6.33 28.08 7.29
C LYS A 230 6.45 26.56 7.45
N PHE A 231 7.65 26.06 7.74
CA PHE A 231 7.94 24.62 7.76
C PHE A 231 8.30 24.07 9.16
N VAL A 232 8.20 24.90 10.20
CA VAL A 232 8.55 24.51 11.58
C VAL A 232 7.61 23.45 12.17
N MET A 233 6.38 23.37 11.68
CA MET A 233 5.35 22.44 12.17
C MET A 233 5.42 21.05 11.53
N TYR A 234 6.29 20.85 10.53
CA TYR A 234 6.37 19.55 9.86
C TYR A 234 7.05 18.51 10.74
N GLU A 235 6.39 17.37 10.85
CA GLU A 235 6.87 16.21 11.57
C GLU A 235 7.34 15.14 10.56
N PRO A 236 8.66 14.90 10.44
CA PRO A 236 9.19 13.91 9.52
C PRO A 236 8.66 12.49 9.73
N LEU A 237 8.14 12.23 10.93
CA LEU A 237 7.53 10.97 11.30
C LEU A 237 6.32 10.60 10.42
N LYS A 238 5.45 11.58 10.09
CA LYS A 238 4.28 11.35 9.24
C LYS A 238 4.70 10.83 7.86
N TRP A 239 5.78 11.38 7.32
CA TRP A 239 6.30 11.00 6.01
C TRP A 239 7.05 9.68 6.04
N TYR A 240 7.81 9.44 7.11
CA TYR A 240 8.53 8.20 7.34
C TYR A 240 7.61 6.97 7.46
N MET A 241 6.36 7.15 7.89
CA MET A 241 5.39 6.05 7.95
C MET A 241 5.18 5.35 6.60
N TRP A 242 5.20 6.08 5.48
CA TRP A 242 5.05 5.52 4.14
C TRP A 242 6.15 4.51 3.77
N PRO A 243 7.45 4.87 3.74
CA PRO A 243 8.50 3.91 3.43
C PRO A 243 8.56 2.79 4.47
N MET A 244 8.27 3.08 5.74
CA MET A 244 8.22 2.06 6.80
C MET A 244 7.20 0.96 6.52
N THR A 245 6.03 1.30 6.00
CA THR A 245 4.99 0.31 5.67
C THR A 245 5.18 -0.33 4.31
N CYS A 246 5.80 0.37 3.36
CA CYS A 246 6.02 -0.15 2.01
C CYS A 246 7.23 -1.11 1.93
N PHE A 247 8.35 -0.76 2.59
CA PHE A 247 9.51 -1.64 2.75
C PHE A 247 9.39 -2.48 4.02
N THR A 248 8.67 -3.60 3.91
CA THR A 248 8.35 -4.47 5.05
C THR A 248 9.55 -5.28 5.57
N ASP A 249 10.53 -5.61 4.72
CA ASP A 249 11.74 -6.31 5.11
C ASP A 249 12.69 -5.38 5.91
N PRO A 250 13.14 -5.80 7.11
CA PRO A 250 14.09 -5.03 7.93
C PRO A 250 15.37 -4.59 7.18
N ASN A 251 15.83 -5.37 6.20
CA ASN A 251 17.06 -5.10 5.44
C ASN A 251 17.00 -3.81 4.60
N PHE A 252 15.82 -3.22 4.40
CA PHE A 252 15.64 -1.98 3.62
C PHE A 252 15.78 -0.68 4.45
N SER A 253 16.61 -0.69 5.50
CA SER A 253 16.74 0.47 6.41
C SER A 253 17.20 1.75 5.73
N GLU A 254 18.27 1.65 4.92
CA GLU A 254 18.78 2.80 4.15
C GLU A 254 17.73 3.30 3.13
N GLN A 255 17.04 2.38 2.46
CA GLN A 255 16.03 2.68 1.46
C GLN A 255 14.84 3.43 2.08
N ARG A 256 14.44 3.06 3.30
CA ARG A 256 13.39 3.77 4.03
C ARG A 256 13.80 5.21 4.34
N ILE A 257 15.03 5.42 4.79
CA ILE A 257 15.56 6.75 5.09
C ILE A 257 15.63 7.59 3.82
N GLU A 258 16.20 7.07 2.73
CA GLU A 258 16.33 7.81 1.47
C GLU A 258 14.97 8.18 0.88
N LEU A 259 14.02 7.25 0.86
CA LEU A 259 12.70 7.52 0.30
C LEU A 259 11.90 8.52 1.16
N THR A 260 12.11 8.52 2.48
CA THR A 260 11.50 9.52 3.38
C THR A 260 11.88 10.92 2.94
N LYS A 261 13.14 11.17 2.56
CA LYS A 261 13.61 12.49 2.14
C LYS A 261 12.86 13.01 0.91
N VAL A 262 12.61 12.14 -0.06
CA VAL A 262 11.87 12.47 -1.28
C VAL A 262 10.43 12.81 -0.94
N ILE A 263 9.77 11.99 -0.11
CA ILE A 263 8.38 12.21 0.32
C ILE A 263 8.26 13.55 1.07
N SER A 264 9.21 13.85 1.96
CA SER A 264 9.28 15.13 2.67
C SER A 264 9.29 16.32 1.72
N LEU A 265 10.09 16.27 0.65
CA LEU A 265 10.16 17.35 -0.33
C LEU A 265 8.87 17.50 -1.14
N ILE A 266 8.19 16.39 -1.47
CA ILE A 266 6.89 16.42 -2.16
C ILE A 266 5.88 17.21 -1.33
N TYR A 267 5.72 16.88 -0.05
CA TYR A 267 4.81 17.61 0.84
C TYR A 267 5.19 19.08 1.05
N VAL A 268 6.49 19.39 1.10
CA VAL A 268 6.93 20.80 1.17
C VAL A 268 6.54 21.55 -0.10
N VAL A 269 6.68 20.92 -1.27
CA VAL A 269 6.30 21.53 -2.56
C VAL A 269 4.79 21.70 -2.64
N ASP A 270 4.02 20.72 -2.19
CA ASP A 270 2.55 20.76 -2.10
C ASP A 270 2.07 22.04 -1.38
N ASP A 271 2.49 22.25 -0.12
CA ASP A 271 2.13 23.46 0.64
C ASP A 271 2.68 24.76 0.02
N ILE A 272 3.82 24.70 -0.67
CA ILE A 272 4.32 25.86 -1.42
C ILE A 272 3.32 26.26 -2.51
N PHE A 273 2.76 25.31 -3.23
CA PHE A 273 1.86 25.54 -4.35
C PHE A 273 0.43 25.89 -3.90
N ASP A 274 -0.05 25.27 -2.82
CA ASP A 274 -1.44 25.42 -2.39
C ASP A 274 -1.66 26.58 -1.40
N VAL A 275 -0.66 26.88 -0.57
CA VAL A 275 -0.84 27.81 0.56
C VAL A 275 0.04 29.05 0.46
N HIS A 276 1.27 28.92 -0.02
CA HIS A 276 2.30 29.95 0.20
C HIS A 276 2.69 30.77 -1.02
N GLY A 277 2.66 30.19 -2.21
CA GLY A 277 3.17 30.80 -3.42
C GLY A 277 2.13 31.61 -4.18
N THR A 278 2.57 32.72 -4.80
CA THR A 278 1.77 33.38 -5.84
C THR A 278 2.02 32.72 -7.19
N LEU A 279 1.05 32.82 -8.11
CA LEU A 279 1.16 32.17 -9.42
C LEU A 279 2.44 32.53 -10.21
N ASP A 280 2.88 33.79 -10.15
CA ASP A 280 4.13 34.25 -10.76
C ASP A 280 5.36 33.57 -10.12
N GLN A 281 5.35 33.42 -8.79
CA GLN A 281 6.42 32.73 -8.06
C GLN A 281 6.44 31.24 -8.39
N LEU A 282 5.28 30.58 -8.42
CA LEU A 282 5.15 29.16 -8.75
C LEU A 282 5.59 28.86 -10.20
N THR A 283 5.29 29.78 -11.11
CA THR A 283 5.77 29.69 -12.51
C THR A 283 7.29 29.76 -12.57
N LEU A 284 7.90 30.74 -11.89
CA LEU A 284 9.36 30.88 -11.83
C LEU A 284 10.03 29.68 -11.11
N PHE A 285 9.41 29.17 -10.05
CA PHE A 285 9.86 27.97 -9.33
C PHE A 285 9.90 26.75 -10.25
N THR A 286 8.79 26.50 -10.95
CA THR A 286 8.64 25.37 -11.87
C THR A 286 9.63 25.46 -13.03
N ASP A 287 9.80 26.65 -13.60
CA ASP A 287 10.72 26.92 -14.69
C ASP A 287 12.19 26.70 -14.28
N ALA A 288 12.58 27.15 -13.09
CA ALA A 288 13.91 26.89 -12.53
C ALA A 288 14.17 25.39 -12.32
N ALA A 289 13.20 24.67 -11.74
CA ALA A 289 13.29 23.23 -11.53
C ALA A 289 13.43 22.45 -12.85
N LYS A 290 12.71 22.86 -13.90
CA LYS A 290 12.85 22.26 -15.25
C LYS A 290 14.24 22.44 -15.83
N ARG A 291 14.80 23.65 -15.74
CA ARG A 291 16.17 23.92 -16.17
C ARG A 291 17.21 23.27 -15.26
N TRP A 292 16.80 22.87 -14.06
CA TRP A 292 17.64 22.29 -13.01
C TRP A 292 18.78 23.24 -12.58
N GLU A 293 18.48 24.53 -12.50
CA GLU A 293 19.40 25.60 -12.12
C GLU A 293 18.70 26.64 -11.25
N LEU A 294 19.48 27.42 -10.48
CA LEU A 294 18.94 28.52 -9.66
C LEU A 294 19.00 29.88 -10.37
N ALA A 295 19.65 29.98 -11.52
CA ALA A 295 19.70 31.22 -12.29
C ALA A 295 18.28 31.65 -12.70
N GLY A 296 17.95 32.94 -12.52
CA GLY A 296 16.61 33.46 -12.81
C GLY A 296 15.62 33.34 -11.64
N THR A 297 16.06 32.86 -10.47
CA THR A 297 15.23 32.77 -9.25
C THR A 297 15.39 33.96 -8.31
N GLU A 298 16.04 35.05 -8.74
CA GLU A 298 16.40 36.18 -7.86
C GLU A 298 15.17 36.85 -7.24
N LYS A 299 14.02 36.76 -7.92
CA LYS A 299 12.72 37.27 -7.45
C LYS A 299 11.97 36.32 -6.51
N LEU A 300 12.41 35.07 -6.38
CA LEU A 300 11.79 34.12 -5.48
C LEU A 300 12.18 34.42 -4.02
N PRO A 301 11.24 34.26 -3.07
CA PRO A 301 11.56 34.27 -1.65
C PRO A 301 12.63 33.23 -1.29
N ASP A 302 13.39 33.50 -0.24
CA ASP A 302 14.50 32.62 0.19
C ASP A 302 14.06 31.19 0.47
N PHE A 303 12.90 30.99 1.11
CA PHE A 303 12.38 29.65 1.41
C PHE A 303 12.13 28.80 0.13
N MET A 304 11.69 29.42 -0.97
CA MET A 304 11.48 28.74 -2.24
C MET A 304 12.80 28.37 -2.91
N LYS A 305 13.79 29.29 -2.88
CA LYS A 305 15.15 29.02 -3.39
C LYS A 305 15.84 27.92 -2.59
N ASN A 306 15.63 27.91 -1.27
CA ASN A 306 16.11 26.86 -0.37
C ASN A 306 15.47 25.51 -0.73
N CYS A 307 14.15 25.47 -0.94
CA CYS A 307 13.46 24.26 -1.39
C CYS A 307 14.00 23.73 -2.73
N LEU A 308 14.16 24.59 -3.76
CA LEU A 308 14.78 24.20 -5.04
C LEU A 308 16.19 23.63 -4.85
N SER A 309 17.01 24.29 -4.03
CA SER A 309 18.37 23.84 -3.74
C SER A 309 18.38 22.45 -3.08
N LEU A 310 17.39 22.16 -2.23
CA LEU A 310 17.24 20.87 -1.58
C LEU A 310 16.74 19.79 -2.52
N ILE A 311 15.78 20.09 -3.40
CA ILE A 311 15.36 19.18 -4.48
C ILE A 311 16.58 18.75 -5.29
N TYR A 312 17.42 19.71 -5.70
CA TYR A 312 18.62 19.41 -6.47
C TYR A 312 19.62 18.59 -5.66
N LYS A 313 19.92 19.00 -4.43
CA LYS A 313 20.90 18.32 -3.58
C LYS A 313 20.50 16.87 -3.32
N ILE A 314 19.28 16.65 -2.80
CA ILE A 314 18.80 15.32 -2.40
C ILE A 314 18.66 14.40 -3.61
N THR A 315 18.16 14.90 -4.74
CA THR A 315 18.03 14.09 -5.97
C THR A 315 19.40 13.71 -6.53
N ASN A 316 20.39 14.61 -6.52
CA ASN A 316 21.75 14.29 -6.97
C ASN A 316 22.45 13.31 -6.02
N GLU A 317 22.32 13.48 -4.70
CA GLU A 317 22.86 12.55 -3.70
C GLU A 317 22.24 11.15 -3.86
N PHE A 318 20.92 11.08 -4.08
CA PHE A 318 20.22 9.84 -4.39
C PHE A 318 20.77 9.19 -5.67
N ALA A 319 20.90 9.97 -6.75
CA ALA A 319 21.39 9.47 -8.03
C ALA A 319 22.84 8.95 -7.93
N GLU A 320 23.68 9.60 -7.12
CA GLU A 320 25.04 9.13 -6.83
C GLU A 320 25.03 7.80 -6.06
N LYS A 321 24.13 7.63 -5.09
CA LYS A 321 23.96 6.35 -4.36
C LYS A 321 23.56 5.22 -5.31
N VAL A 322 22.58 5.46 -6.17
CA VAL A 322 22.14 4.49 -7.19
C VAL A 322 23.28 4.16 -8.15
N TYR A 323 24.03 5.18 -8.60
CA TYR A 323 25.19 4.97 -9.48
C TYR A 323 26.28 4.12 -8.81
N LYS A 324 26.60 4.37 -7.53
CA LYS A 324 27.57 3.56 -6.78
C LYS A 324 27.12 2.11 -6.63
N LYS A 325 25.81 1.87 -6.48
CA LYS A 325 25.23 0.54 -6.24
C LYS A 325 25.02 -0.27 -7.52
N HIS A 326 24.52 0.37 -8.57
CA HIS A 326 24.07 -0.29 -9.81
C HIS A 326 24.90 0.06 -11.05
N GLY A 327 25.81 1.02 -10.97
CA GLY A 327 26.60 1.51 -12.11
C GLY A 327 25.81 2.40 -13.09
N LEU A 328 24.52 2.65 -12.81
CA LEU A 328 23.63 3.48 -13.63
C LEU A 328 23.24 4.73 -12.87
N ASN A 329 23.38 5.90 -13.51
CA ASN A 329 22.97 7.18 -12.93
C ASN A 329 21.53 7.51 -13.38
N PRO A 330 20.53 7.49 -12.47
CA PRO A 330 19.13 7.70 -12.81
C PRO A 330 18.74 9.18 -12.92
N ILE A 331 19.69 10.12 -12.80
CA ILE A 331 19.39 11.54 -12.60
C ILE A 331 18.41 12.12 -13.63
N ASP A 332 18.52 11.76 -14.91
CA ASP A 332 17.65 12.30 -15.95
C ASP A 332 16.19 11.82 -15.80
N THR A 333 15.99 10.56 -15.41
CA THR A 333 14.67 10.01 -15.08
C THR A 333 14.06 10.70 -13.86
N LEU A 334 14.87 10.97 -12.84
CA LEU A 334 14.41 11.65 -11.62
C LEU A 334 14.04 13.11 -11.91
N LYS A 335 14.82 13.82 -12.73
CA LYS A 335 14.51 15.19 -13.18
C LYS A 335 13.19 15.25 -13.94
N LYS A 336 12.97 14.33 -14.90
CA LYS A 336 11.71 14.23 -15.63
C LYS A 336 10.51 13.97 -14.70
N SER A 337 10.71 13.13 -13.68
CA SER A 337 9.66 12.80 -12.71
C SER A 337 9.30 14.02 -11.84
N TRP A 338 10.29 14.81 -11.41
CA TRP A 338 10.08 16.09 -10.72
C TRP A 338 9.40 17.12 -11.61
N GLU A 339 9.87 17.30 -12.85
CA GLU A 339 9.23 18.20 -13.82
C GLU A 339 7.76 17.84 -14.02
N ARG A 340 7.47 16.55 -14.18
CA ARG A 340 6.10 16.06 -14.37
C ARG A 340 5.20 16.41 -13.17
N PHE A 341 5.68 16.21 -11.95
CA PHE A 341 4.98 16.57 -10.71
C PHE A 341 4.75 18.08 -10.61
N LEU A 342 5.79 18.89 -10.80
CA LEU A 342 5.72 20.35 -10.70
C LEU A 342 4.78 20.97 -11.73
N ASN A 343 4.77 20.43 -12.95
CA ASN A 343 3.80 20.83 -13.96
C ASN A 343 2.35 20.56 -13.55
N SER A 344 2.08 19.42 -12.89
CA SER A 344 0.73 19.10 -12.44
C SER A 344 0.25 19.98 -11.29
N VAL A 345 1.09 20.23 -10.27
CA VAL A 345 0.71 21.13 -9.17
C VAL A 345 0.63 22.60 -9.61
N LEU A 346 1.46 23.02 -10.60
CA LEU A 346 1.30 24.34 -11.22
C LEU A 346 -0.05 24.47 -11.95
N LYS A 347 -0.50 23.40 -12.61
CA LYS A 347 -1.80 23.38 -13.29
C LYS A 347 -2.95 23.53 -12.31
N GLU A 348 -2.89 22.86 -11.16
CA GLU A 348 -3.86 23.03 -10.06
C GLU A 348 -3.84 24.45 -9.51
N ALA A 349 -2.67 25.03 -9.26
CA ALA A 349 -2.54 26.42 -8.84
C ALA A 349 -3.15 27.42 -9.86
N HIS A 350 -3.06 27.15 -11.17
CA HIS A 350 -3.75 27.93 -12.19
C HIS A 350 -5.28 27.82 -12.10
N TRP A 351 -5.81 26.62 -11.90
CA TRP A 351 -7.25 26.39 -11.74
C TRP A 351 -7.77 27.14 -10.51
N LEU A 352 -7.10 26.94 -9.37
CA LEU A 352 -7.37 27.62 -8.12
C LEU A 352 -7.38 29.16 -8.28
N ASN A 353 -6.31 29.74 -8.80
CA ASN A 353 -6.17 31.19 -8.92
C ASN A 353 -7.18 31.83 -9.90
N SER A 354 -7.64 31.09 -10.91
CA SER A 354 -8.63 31.57 -11.88
C SER A 354 -10.08 31.33 -11.44
N GLY A 355 -10.30 30.54 -10.38
CA GLY A 355 -11.63 30.04 -10.01
C GLY A 355 -12.22 29.10 -11.06
N TYR A 356 -11.39 28.53 -11.94
CA TYR A 356 -11.83 27.59 -12.97
C TYR A 356 -11.97 26.20 -12.36
N LEU A 357 -13.19 25.68 -12.36
CA LEU A 357 -13.44 24.29 -12.04
C LEU A 357 -13.24 23.44 -13.30
N ALA A 358 -12.26 22.54 -13.25
CA ALA A 358 -11.95 21.66 -14.37
C ALA A 358 -13.05 20.63 -14.62
N LYS A 359 -13.03 20.05 -15.81
CA LYS A 359 -13.85 18.87 -16.10
C LYS A 359 -13.40 17.69 -15.24
N ALA A 360 -14.29 16.81 -14.82
CA ALA A 360 -13.96 15.71 -13.90
C ALA A 360 -12.82 14.82 -14.44
N ASP A 361 -12.88 14.45 -15.72
CA ASP A 361 -11.82 13.68 -16.39
C ASP A 361 -10.51 14.45 -16.55
N GLU A 362 -10.58 15.76 -16.74
CA GLU A 362 -9.39 16.62 -16.87
C GLU A 362 -8.70 16.78 -15.52
N TYR A 363 -9.49 17.05 -14.47
CA TYR A 363 -9.06 17.10 -13.09
C TYR A 363 -8.37 15.78 -12.74
N LEU A 364 -9.03 14.64 -12.91
CA LEU A 364 -8.48 13.34 -12.51
C LEU A 364 -7.16 13.02 -13.21
N LYS A 365 -7.04 13.32 -14.52
CA LYS A 365 -5.77 13.10 -15.26
C LYS A 365 -4.61 13.90 -14.67
N ASN A 366 -4.86 15.12 -14.21
CA ASN A 366 -3.85 15.93 -13.52
C ASN A 366 -3.63 15.45 -12.08
N GLY A 367 -4.73 15.25 -11.36
CA GLY A 367 -4.83 14.81 -9.98
C GLY A 367 -4.00 13.55 -9.69
N ILE A 368 -4.04 12.58 -10.60
CA ILE A 368 -3.22 11.35 -10.52
C ILE A 368 -1.72 11.68 -10.42
N VAL A 369 -1.26 12.68 -11.18
CA VAL A 369 0.15 13.08 -11.23
C VAL A 369 0.51 14.03 -10.08
N SER A 370 -0.39 14.94 -9.71
CA SER A 370 -0.15 15.92 -8.64
C SER A 370 -0.12 15.30 -7.24
N THR A 371 -0.56 14.04 -7.06
CA THR A 371 -0.28 13.32 -5.80
C THR A 371 1.20 13.17 -5.48
N GLY A 372 2.09 13.26 -6.48
CA GLY A 372 3.52 13.00 -6.32
C GLY A 372 3.87 11.53 -6.09
N VAL A 373 2.91 10.61 -5.98
CA VAL A 373 3.24 9.20 -5.68
C VAL A 373 4.03 8.54 -6.81
N HIS A 374 3.84 8.95 -8.07
CA HIS A 374 4.65 8.43 -9.18
C HIS A 374 6.13 8.73 -8.98
N LEU A 375 6.45 9.90 -8.44
CA LEU A 375 7.82 10.29 -8.12
C LEU A 375 8.39 9.38 -7.04
N VAL A 376 7.60 9.07 -6.00
CA VAL A 376 7.98 8.12 -4.94
C VAL A 376 8.22 6.72 -5.50
N LEU A 377 7.33 6.22 -6.35
CA LEU A 377 7.45 4.88 -6.96
C LEU A 377 8.64 4.80 -7.93
N VAL A 378 8.93 5.85 -8.70
CA VAL A 378 10.13 5.90 -9.53
C VAL A 378 11.40 5.87 -8.68
N HIS A 379 11.45 6.61 -7.55
CA HIS A 379 12.59 6.53 -6.64
C HIS A 379 12.70 5.14 -6.00
N SER A 380 11.60 4.53 -5.55
CA SER A 380 11.65 3.21 -4.91
C SER A 380 12.11 2.11 -5.87
N PHE A 381 11.77 2.21 -7.17
CA PHE A 381 12.28 1.30 -8.20
C PHE A 381 13.82 1.25 -8.18
N PHE A 382 14.50 2.39 -8.17
CA PHE A 382 15.96 2.47 -8.16
C PHE A 382 16.62 2.06 -6.84
N LEU A 383 15.85 1.84 -5.77
CA LEU A 383 16.37 1.41 -4.46
C LEU A 383 16.49 -0.12 -4.33
N PHE A 384 15.83 -0.89 -5.21
CA PHE A 384 15.85 -2.35 -5.21
C PHE A 384 17.09 -2.95 -5.88
N ASP A 385 17.58 -4.06 -5.34
CA ASP A 385 18.66 -4.84 -5.95
C ASP A 385 18.18 -5.68 -7.13
N HIS A 386 18.27 -5.10 -8.32
CA HIS A 386 17.92 -5.74 -9.58
C HIS A 386 18.72 -5.15 -10.75
N ILE A 387 18.67 -5.83 -11.90
CA ILE A 387 19.29 -5.35 -13.13
C ILE A 387 18.36 -4.33 -13.79
N ILE A 388 18.83 -3.09 -13.92
CA ILE A 388 18.08 -2.00 -14.58
C ILE A 388 18.40 -2.03 -16.08
N GLN A 389 17.36 -2.20 -16.91
CA GLN A 389 17.49 -2.23 -18.37
C GLN A 389 17.13 -0.87 -18.98
N GLU A 390 17.74 -0.51 -20.11
CA GLU A 390 17.44 0.74 -20.83
C GLU A 390 15.96 0.84 -21.23
N GLN A 391 15.33 -0.30 -21.57
CA GLN A 391 13.91 -0.37 -21.88
C GLN A 391 13.04 0.03 -20.69
N THR A 392 13.43 -0.34 -19.46
CA THR A 392 12.74 0.06 -18.23
C THR A 392 12.80 1.58 -18.05
N ILE A 393 13.97 2.16 -18.29
CA ILE A 393 14.19 3.61 -18.19
C ILE A 393 13.32 4.34 -19.20
N ALA A 394 13.27 3.87 -20.45
CA ALA A 394 12.41 4.47 -21.48
C ALA A 394 10.92 4.42 -21.10
N ILE A 395 10.47 3.33 -20.47
CA ILE A 395 9.09 3.21 -19.95
C ILE A 395 8.84 4.21 -18.82
N LEU A 396 9.75 4.31 -17.84
CA LEU A 396 9.62 5.25 -16.72
C LEU A 396 9.66 6.72 -17.18
N ASP A 397 10.46 7.02 -18.21
CA ASP A 397 10.66 8.37 -18.73
C ASP A 397 9.50 8.86 -19.60
N HIS A 398 8.92 7.97 -20.41
CA HIS A 398 8.01 8.36 -21.50
C HIS A 398 6.58 7.84 -21.34
N GLN A 399 6.35 6.91 -20.43
CA GLN A 399 5.03 6.33 -20.19
C GLN A 399 4.60 6.58 -18.74
N PHE A 400 3.39 6.12 -18.40
CA PHE A 400 2.96 6.00 -17.01
C PHE A 400 2.60 4.54 -16.79
N PRO A 401 3.49 3.73 -16.21
CA PRO A 401 3.24 2.31 -15.99
C PRO A 401 1.90 2.10 -15.28
N ASN A 402 1.12 1.12 -15.73
CA ASN A 402 -0.21 0.86 -15.17
C ASN A 402 -0.16 0.59 -13.67
N ILE A 403 0.85 -0.13 -13.17
CA ILE A 403 1.03 -0.35 -11.72
C ILE A 403 1.16 0.97 -10.94
N ILE A 404 1.93 1.94 -11.46
CA ILE A 404 2.08 3.27 -10.88
C ILE A 404 0.78 4.06 -11.03
N TYR A 405 0.11 3.96 -12.19
CA TYR A 405 -1.20 4.57 -12.47
C TYR A 405 -2.24 4.18 -11.44
N SER A 406 -2.39 2.88 -11.19
CA SER A 406 -3.41 2.36 -10.29
C SER A 406 -3.19 2.85 -8.86
N VAL A 407 -1.94 2.80 -8.36
CA VAL A 407 -1.61 3.32 -7.02
C VAL A 407 -1.93 4.82 -6.90
N ALA A 408 -1.51 5.61 -7.89
CA ALA A 408 -1.73 7.05 -7.93
C ALA A 408 -3.21 7.43 -8.01
N LYS A 409 -3.99 6.71 -8.80
CA LYS A 409 -5.43 6.93 -8.92
C LYS A 409 -6.19 6.49 -7.67
N ILE A 410 -5.79 5.38 -7.03
CA ILE A 410 -6.34 4.97 -5.73
C ILE A 410 -6.07 6.07 -4.69
N LEU A 411 -4.86 6.63 -4.65
CA LEU A 411 -4.51 7.72 -3.73
C LEU A 411 -5.36 8.95 -3.97
N ARG A 412 -5.34 9.52 -5.19
CA ARG A 412 -6.08 10.75 -5.53
C ARG A 412 -7.56 10.62 -5.19
N LEU A 413 -8.21 9.54 -5.64
CA LEU A 413 -9.64 9.36 -5.40
C LEU A 413 -9.97 9.16 -3.91
N SER A 414 -9.07 8.51 -3.15
CA SER A 414 -9.28 8.32 -1.71
C SER A 414 -9.13 9.63 -0.92
N ASP A 415 -8.15 10.45 -1.30
CA ASP A 415 -7.91 11.77 -0.72
C ASP A 415 -9.11 12.70 -0.96
N ASP A 416 -9.54 12.83 -2.22
CA ASP A 416 -10.72 13.62 -2.61
C ASP A 416 -12.00 13.14 -1.90
N LEU A 417 -12.16 11.82 -1.73
CA LEU A 417 -13.32 11.24 -1.04
C LEU A 417 -13.32 11.58 0.45
N GLU A 418 -12.16 11.67 1.09
CA GLU A 418 -12.05 12.01 2.51
C GLU A 418 -12.26 13.50 2.75
N GLY A 419 -11.70 14.36 1.89
CA GLY A 419 -11.94 15.81 1.93
C GLY A 419 -13.44 16.13 1.87
N ALA A 420 -14.18 15.44 1.00
CA ALA A 420 -15.64 15.59 0.92
C ALA A 420 -16.38 15.12 2.19
N LYS A 421 -15.89 14.10 2.90
CA LYS A 421 -16.52 13.56 4.13
C LYS A 421 -16.22 14.39 5.37
N SER A 422 -15.01 14.93 5.48
CA SER A 422 -14.58 15.74 6.63
C SER A 422 -15.30 17.09 6.67
N GLY A 423 -15.92 17.49 5.56
CA GLY A 423 -16.60 18.78 5.43
C GLY A 423 -15.62 19.95 5.50
N ASP A 424 -14.33 19.69 5.23
CA ASP A 424 -13.31 20.72 5.21
C ASP A 424 -13.52 21.62 3.99
N GLN A 425 -14.31 22.68 4.19
CA GLN A 425 -14.53 23.74 3.20
C GLN A 425 -13.33 24.70 3.09
N ASN A 426 -12.22 24.44 3.79
CA ASN A 426 -11.03 25.29 3.73
C ASN A 426 -10.08 24.92 2.58
N GLY A 427 -10.26 23.77 1.94
CA GLY A 427 -9.53 23.41 0.71
C GLY A 427 -9.97 24.32 -0.43
N LEU A 428 -9.06 25.19 -0.89
CA LEU A 428 -9.33 26.08 -2.03
C LEU A 428 -9.22 25.33 -3.37
N ASP A 429 -8.59 24.16 -3.36
CA ASP A 429 -7.99 23.38 -4.44
C ASP A 429 -8.98 22.52 -5.25
N GLY A 430 -10.21 22.30 -4.75
CA GLY A 430 -11.26 21.54 -5.43
C GLY A 430 -10.96 20.04 -5.57
N SER A 431 -12.01 19.22 -5.53
CA SER A 431 -11.90 17.76 -5.60
C SER A 431 -12.48 17.17 -6.90
N TYR A 432 -12.15 15.90 -7.21
CA TYR A 432 -12.85 15.19 -8.28
C TYR A 432 -14.36 15.15 -8.05
N ILE A 433 -14.80 15.05 -6.78
CA ILE A 433 -16.22 15.05 -6.41
C ILE A 433 -16.88 16.38 -6.80
N ASP A 434 -16.23 17.51 -6.52
CA ASP A 434 -16.74 18.83 -6.89
C ASP A 434 -16.86 18.99 -8.40
N CYS A 435 -15.83 18.55 -9.13
CA CYS A 435 -15.83 18.57 -10.59
C CYS A 435 -16.97 17.69 -11.15
N TYR A 436 -17.17 16.50 -10.59
CA TYR A 436 -18.17 15.54 -11.03
C TYR A 436 -19.61 16.02 -10.77
N ILE A 437 -19.88 16.57 -9.59
CA ILE A 437 -21.18 17.16 -9.23
C ILE A 437 -21.49 18.36 -10.12
N ASN A 438 -20.50 19.21 -10.41
CA ASN A 438 -20.70 20.36 -11.28
C ASN A 438 -21.07 19.96 -12.72
N GLU A 439 -20.53 18.85 -13.22
CA GLU A 439 -20.91 18.30 -14.54
C GLU A 439 -22.28 17.60 -14.55
N HIS A 440 -22.72 17.07 -13.40
CA HIS A 440 -23.94 16.29 -13.24
C HIS A 440 -24.86 16.92 -12.19
N GLN A 441 -25.50 18.04 -12.54
CA GLN A 441 -26.27 18.84 -11.57
C GLN A 441 -27.48 18.11 -10.94
N ASP A 442 -27.84 16.94 -11.44
CA ASP A 442 -28.94 16.09 -10.97
C ASP A 442 -28.54 15.05 -9.91
N ILE A 443 -27.24 14.86 -9.63
CA ILE A 443 -26.77 13.87 -8.63
C ILE A 443 -26.57 14.50 -7.25
N SER A 444 -26.84 13.71 -6.20
CA SER A 444 -26.53 14.10 -4.83
C SER A 444 -25.03 13.96 -4.50
N SER A 445 -24.59 14.63 -3.44
CA SER A 445 -23.22 14.44 -2.92
C SER A 445 -22.98 12.97 -2.50
N GLU A 446 -23.96 12.30 -1.89
CA GLU A 446 -23.81 10.89 -1.54
C GLU A 446 -23.70 9.97 -2.78
N GLU A 447 -24.38 10.31 -3.87
CA GLU A 447 -24.28 9.58 -5.13
C GLU A 447 -22.90 9.76 -5.78
N ALA A 448 -22.35 10.98 -5.76
CA ALA A 448 -20.99 11.26 -6.21
C ALA A 448 -19.93 10.54 -5.36
N GLN A 449 -20.08 10.55 -4.02
CA GLN A 449 -19.19 9.79 -3.13
C GLN A 449 -19.25 8.28 -3.40
N ARG A 450 -20.44 7.73 -3.66
CA ARG A 450 -20.61 6.31 -4.04
C ARG A 450 -19.99 6.00 -5.40
N HIS A 451 -20.09 6.92 -6.35
CA HIS A 451 -19.42 6.82 -7.65
C HIS A 451 -17.90 6.74 -7.48
N VAL A 452 -17.30 7.64 -6.69
CA VAL A 452 -15.85 7.62 -6.40
C VAL A 452 -15.43 6.35 -5.67
N ALA A 453 -16.19 5.90 -4.68
CA ALA A 453 -15.91 4.62 -4.00
C ALA A 453 -15.91 3.42 -4.98
N ASN A 454 -16.83 3.41 -5.96
CA ASN A 454 -16.83 2.39 -7.01
C ASN A 454 -15.62 2.52 -7.96
N MET A 455 -15.18 3.75 -8.28
CA MET A 455 -13.96 3.96 -9.06
C MET A 455 -12.72 3.42 -8.34
N ILE A 456 -12.60 3.66 -7.03
CA ILE A 456 -11.52 3.10 -6.20
C ILE A 456 -11.56 1.57 -6.25
N SER A 457 -12.74 0.97 -6.03
CA SER A 457 -12.91 -0.49 -6.09
C SER A 457 -12.53 -1.07 -7.45
N ASN A 458 -12.89 -0.42 -8.55
CA ASN A 458 -12.51 -0.86 -9.89
C ASN A 458 -11.00 -0.70 -10.14
N GLU A 459 -10.37 0.36 -9.63
CA GLU A 459 -8.93 0.54 -9.77
C GLU A 459 -8.12 -0.48 -8.96
N TRP A 460 -8.63 -0.94 -7.81
CA TRP A 460 -8.06 -2.08 -7.09
C TRP A 460 -8.08 -3.36 -7.93
N LYS A 461 -9.16 -3.62 -8.69
CA LYS A 461 -9.21 -4.77 -9.60
C LYS A 461 -8.17 -4.68 -10.71
N ARG A 462 -7.96 -3.48 -11.24
CA ARG A 462 -6.91 -3.24 -12.22
C ARG A 462 -5.51 -3.42 -11.61
N LEU A 463 -5.30 -2.92 -10.39
CA LEU A 463 -4.05 -3.17 -9.66
C LEU A 463 -3.80 -4.67 -9.45
N ASN A 464 -4.83 -5.44 -9.10
CA ASN A 464 -4.74 -6.90 -8.98
C ASN A 464 -4.30 -7.56 -10.30
N GLN A 465 -4.80 -7.10 -11.45
CA GLN A 465 -4.36 -7.60 -12.75
C GLN A 465 -2.88 -7.33 -13.00
N GLU A 466 -2.39 -6.14 -12.66
CA GLU A 466 -0.98 -5.77 -12.82
C GLU A 466 -0.06 -6.54 -11.86
N ILE A 467 -0.59 -7.07 -10.75
CA ILE A 467 0.15 -7.93 -9.81
C ILE A 467 0.21 -9.38 -10.31
N ILE A 468 -0.91 -9.90 -10.83
CA ILE A 468 -1.03 -11.29 -11.32
C ILE A 468 -0.37 -11.47 -12.68
N ASN A 469 -0.47 -10.48 -13.56
CA ASN A 469 0.13 -10.46 -14.89
C ASN A 469 1.11 -9.29 -15.00
N PRO A 470 2.20 -9.30 -14.21
CA PRO A 470 3.10 -8.18 -14.16
C PRO A 470 3.85 -8.01 -15.47
N ASN A 471 4.14 -6.76 -15.81
CA ASN A 471 5.12 -6.48 -16.85
C ASN A 471 6.47 -7.05 -16.39
N PRO A 472 7.09 -7.97 -17.14
CA PRO A 472 8.30 -8.70 -16.71
C PRO A 472 9.53 -7.78 -16.49
N ILE A 473 9.42 -6.52 -16.90
CA ILE A 473 10.43 -5.49 -16.72
C ILE A 473 10.52 -5.04 -15.25
N PHE A 474 9.46 -5.18 -14.47
CA PHE A 474 9.43 -4.80 -13.06
C PHE A 474 9.70 -6.00 -12.14
N PRO A 475 10.63 -5.90 -11.18
CA PRO A 475 10.88 -6.99 -10.23
C PRO A 475 9.70 -7.14 -9.25
N SER A 476 9.44 -8.36 -8.79
CA SER A 476 8.34 -8.65 -7.84
C SER A 476 8.44 -7.84 -6.55
N SER A 477 9.65 -7.51 -6.10
CA SER A 477 9.88 -6.63 -4.94
C SER A 477 9.30 -5.23 -5.15
N PHE A 478 9.44 -4.66 -6.35
CA PHE A 478 8.85 -3.36 -6.71
C PHE A 478 7.33 -3.43 -6.84
N ILE A 479 6.79 -4.52 -7.39
CA ILE A 479 5.33 -4.73 -7.48
C ILE A 479 4.73 -4.82 -6.07
N ASN A 480 5.35 -5.58 -5.17
CA ASN A 480 4.94 -5.68 -3.77
C ASN A 480 5.04 -4.33 -3.05
N PHE A 481 6.07 -3.53 -3.36
CA PHE A 481 6.16 -2.15 -2.85
C PHE A 481 4.98 -1.29 -3.32
N CYS A 482 4.62 -1.35 -4.60
CA CYS A 482 3.47 -0.62 -5.15
C CYS A 482 2.15 -1.07 -4.48
N LEU A 483 1.97 -2.37 -4.27
CA LEU A 483 0.81 -2.91 -3.55
C LEU A 483 0.75 -2.41 -2.10
N ASN A 484 1.88 -2.40 -1.39
CA ASN A 484 1.92 -1.88 -0.02
C ASN A 484 1.67 -0.37 0.04
N ALA A 485 2.13 0.39 -0.97
CA ALA A 485 1.80 1.80 -1.11
C ALA A 485 0.28 2.01 -1.28
N ALA A 486 -0.38 1.21 -2.12
CA ALA A 486 -1.84 1.24 -2.24
C ALA A 486 -2.56 0.86 -0.93
N ARG A 487 -2.05 -0.14 -0.18
CA ARG A 487 -2.59 -0.54 1.14
C ARG A 487 -2.40 0.52 2.23
N MET A 488 -1.43 1.40 2.07
CA MET A 488 -1.21 2.52 2.98
C MET A 488 -2.25 3.64 2.79
N VAL A 489 -2.78 3.81 1.57
CA VAL A 489 -3.73 4.89 1.24
C VAL A 489 -4.96 4.88 2.16
N PRO A 490 -5.69 3.76 2.36
CA PRO A 490 -6.83 3.75 3.29
C PRO A 490 -6.46 4.08 4.73
N LEU A 491 -5.22 3.80 5.17
CA LEU A 491 -4.77 4.14 6.52
C LEU A 491 -4.47 5.65 6.67
N MET A 492 -4.11 6.31 5.57
CA MET A 492 -3.76 7.73 5.54
C MET A 492 -4.93 8.64 5.18
N TYR A 493 -5.99 8.13 4.56
CA TYR A 493 -7.09 8.96 4.04
C TYR A 493 -8.47 8.40 4.40
N HIS A 494 -8.60 7.44 5.32
CA HIS A 494 -9.90 7.04 5.88
C HIS A 494 -9.87 7.19 7.41
N TYR A 495 -9.66 8.42 7.87
CA TYR A 495 -9.55 8.77 9.30
C TYR A 495 -10.91 8.86 10.00
N GLY A 496 -12.02 8.93 9.25
CA GLY A 496 -13.37 9.09 9.76
C GLY A 496 -13.90 7.99 10.71
N SER A 497 -13.17 6.89 10.89
CA SER A 497 -13.55 5.88 11.88
C SER A 497 -12.35 5.45 12.71
N ASN A 498 -12.30 5.91 13.96
CA ASN A 498 -11.45 5.39 15.04
C ASN A 498 -11.60 3.86 15.27
N SER A 499 -12.37 3.15 14.44
CA SER A 499 -12.56 1.71 14.45
C SER A 499 -11.63 0.93 13.51
N ASN A 500 -10.83 1.57 12.63
CA ASN A 500 -9.87 0.82 11.80
C ASN A 500 -8.76 0.21 12.69
N PRO A 501 -8.67 -1.13 12.81
CA PRO A 501 -7.67 -1.76 13.68
C PRO A 501 -6.25 -1.54 13.16
N SER A 502 -6.04 -1.59 11.84
CA SER A 502 -4.73 -1.40 11.21
C SER A 502 -4.19 0.00 11.46
N LEU A 503 -5.02 1.02 11.31
CA LEU A 503 -4.64 2.40 11.59
C LEU A 503 -4.36 2.60 13.09
N SER A 504 -5.23 2.08 13.95
CA SER A 504 -5.06 2.17 15.41
C SER A 504 -3.75 1.51 15.86
N ASN A 505 -3.46 0.32 15.34
CA ASN A 505 -2.23 -0.42 15.64
C ASN A 505 -0.99 0.27 15.04
N LEU A 506 -1.09 0.82 13.83
CA LEU A 506 -0.02 1.62 13.24
C LEU A 506 0.26 2.86 14.09
N GLN A 507 -0.76 3.59 14.55
CA GLN A 507 -0.59 4.73 15.45
C GLN A 507 0.00 4.34 16.80
N GLN A 508 -0.40 3.21 17.39
CA GLN A 508 0.19 2.68 18.61
C GLN A 508 1.67 2.29 18.40
N PHE A 509 1.97 1.63 17.29
CA PHE A 509 3.33 1.29 16.91
C PHE A 509 4.17 2.55 16.75
N VAL A 510 3.71 3.54 15.99
CA VAL A 510 4.36 4.84 15.80
C VAL A 510 4.58 5.55 17.13
N LYS A 511 3.58 5.58 18.03
CA LYS A 511 3.74 6.13 19.39
C LYS A 511 4.85 5.42 20.17
N SER A 512 4.94 4.09 20.03
CA SER A 512 6.01 3.30 20.67
C SER A 512 7.41 3.55 20.10
N LEU A 513 7.52 4.15 18.92
CA LEU A 513 8.81 4.55 18.34
C LEU A 513 9.34 5.85 18.95
N ILE A 514 8.50 6.64 19.61
CA ILE A 514 8.85 7.94 20.19
C ILE A 514 8.99 7.87 21.73
N SER A 515 8.33 6.89 22.35
CA SER A 515 8.44 6.58 23.79
C SER A 515 9.71 5.81 24.12
#